data_AF-A0A2V5YZ21-F1
#
_entry.id   AF-A0A2V5YZ21-F1
#
_cell.length_a   1.000
_cell.length_b   1.000
_cell.length_c   1.000
_cell.angle_alpha   90.00
_cell.angle_beta   90.00
_cell.angle_gamma   90.00
#
_symmetry.space_group_name_H-M   'P 1'
#
loop_
_entity.id
_entity.type
_entity.pdbx_description
1 polymer ?
#
loop_
_entity_poly.entity_id
_entity_poly.type
_entity_poly.pdbx_seq_one_letter_code
_entity_poly.pdbx_strand_id
1 'polypeptide(L)'
;MKQFLVLVLTVLSSWSPVWANLGDSGDTIEDSYGAIIERHLRDDGTVSVRYHKDRYLYGVIFAEGRSVSETYSHVKGTDLSEKEIAGFLKANAGGATWTPDKKTKERRFERSDHNAEATYGKMAGRPTLTVRDLHGSTPEIEN
;
A
#
# COMPACT_ATOMS: atom_id res chain seq x y z
N MET A 1 -41.63 22.17 -35.98
CA MET A 1 -40.32 22.22 -35.29
C MET A 1 -40.51 21.95 -33.81
N LYS A 2 -39.92 20.86 -33.28
CA LYS A 2 -39.52 20.72 -31.87
C LYS A 2 -38.75 19.40 -31.74
N GLN A 3 -37.42 19.49 -31.85
CA GLN A 3 -36.53 18.38 -31.53
C GLN A 3 -36.40 18.31 -30.01
N PHE A 4 -36.79 17.19 -29.41
CA PHE A 4 -36.53 16.91 -28.00
C PHE A 4 -35.07 16.50 -27.85
N LEU A 5 -34.27 17.39 -27.26
CA LEU A 5 -32.88 17.12 -26.93
C LEU A 5 -32.85 16.30 -25.63
N VAL A 6 -32.68 14.99 -25.72
CA VAL A 6 -32.44 14.14 -24.55
C VAL A 6 -30.96 14.26 -24.19
N LEU A 7 -30.66 15.06 -23.16
CA LEU A 7 -29.33 15.17 -22.55
C LEU A 7 -29.13 13.95 -21.64
N VAL A 8 -28.49 12.90 -22.15
CA VAL A 8 -28.00 11.79 -21.32
C VAL A 8 -26.68 12.21 -20.70
N LEU A 9 -26.71 12.60 -19.42
CA LEU A 9 -25.53 12.90 -18.63
C LEU A 9 -24.88 11.59 -18.16
N THR A 10 -24.01 11.00 -18.97
CA THR A 10 -23.20 9.85 -18.55
C THR A 10 -22.08 10.34 -17.62
N VAL A 11 -22.33 10.30 -16.30
CA VAL A 11 -21.28 10.43 -15.30
C VAL A 11 -20.48 9.14 -15.30
N LEU A 12 -19.45 9.07 -16.14
CA LEU A 12 -18.41 8.05 -16.02
C LEU A 12 -17.57 8.43 -14.81
N SER A 13 -17.95 7.96 -13.61
CA SER A 13 -17.03 7.96 -12.48
C SER A 13 -15.87 7.05 -12.86
N SER A 14 -14.75 7.63 -13.30
CA SER A 14 -13.50 6.88 -13.44
C SER A 14 -13.20 6.31 -12.06
N TRP A 15 -13.45 5.01 -11.87
CA TRP A 15 -12.95 4.26 -10.73
C TRP A 15 -11.44 4.17 -10.86
N SER A 16 -10.75 5.28 -10.59
CA SER A 16 -9.36 5.20 -10.21
C SER A 16 -9.34 4.30 -8.98
N PRO A 17 -8.57 3.20 -8.98
CA PRO A 17 -8.48 2.36 -7.81
C PRO A 17 -7.97 3.25 -6.67
N VAL A 18 -8.78 3.43 -5.63
CA VAL A 18 -8.39 4.12 -4.40
C VAL A 18 -7.65 3.10 -3.58
N TRP A 19 -6.34 3.30 -3.50
CA TRP A 19 -5.46 2.55 -2.60
C TRP A 19 -5.42 3.32 -1.29
N ALA A 20 -5.35 2.59 -0.20
CA ALA A 20 -5.09 3.20 1.09
C ALA A 20 -3.62 3.61 1.18
N ASN A 21 -3.31 4.44 2.17
CA ASN A 21 -1.99 5.00 2.37
C ASN A 21 -1.45 4.61 3.75
N LEU A 22 -0.13 4.46 3.83
CA LEU A 22 0.60 4.37 5.08
C LEU A 22 0.17 5.51 6.03
N GLY A 23 -0.18 5.14 7.27
CA GLY A 23 -0.72 6.06 8.29
C GLY A 23 -2.25 6.15 8.35
N ASP A 24 -2.97 5.59 7.38
CA ASP A 24 -4.43 5.54 7.39
C ASP A 24 -4.96 4.68 8.54
N SER A 25 -6.18 5.00 9.01
CA SER A 25 -6.87 4.26 10.06
C SER A 25 -7.43 2.94 9.53
N GLY A 26 -7.75 2.02 10.46
CA GLY A 26 -8.42 0.75 10.12
C GLY A 26 -9.65 0.92 9.24
N ASP A 27 -10.52 1.89 9.55
CA ASP A 27 -11.75 2.16 8.78
C ASP A 27 -11.44 2.57 7.32
N THR A 28 -10.48 3.47 7.11
CA THR A 28 -10.06 3.91 5.76
C THR A 28 -9.41 2.77 4.96
N ILE A 29 -8.59 1.94 5.64
CA ILE A 29 -8.02 0.74 5.03
C ILE A 29 -9.13 -0.24 4.62
N GLU A 30 -10.11 -0.50 5.49
CA GLU A 30 -11.23 -1.42 5.26
C GLU A 30 -12.11 -0.97 4.09
N ASP A 31 -12.42 0.33 4.00
CA ASP A 31 -13.15 0.90 2.86
C ASP A 31 -12.39 0.70 1.53
N SER A 32 -11.05 0.75 1.59
CA SER A 32 -10.19 0.65 0.41
C SER A 32 -9.95 -0.80 -0.03
N TYR A 33 -9.70 -1.71 0.91
CA TYR A 33 -9.29 -3.10 0.61
C TYR A 33 -10.40 -4.13 0.85
N GLY A 34 -11.53 -3.74 1.40
CA GLY A 34 -12.71 -4.59 1.55
C GLY A 34 -12.59 -5.61 2.68
N ALA A 35 -13.08 -6.82 2.45
CA ALA A 35 -13.27 -7.82 3.49
C ALA A 35 -11.95 -8.33 4.09
N ILE A 36 -11.90 -8.41 5.41
CA ILE A 36 -10.83 -9.05 6.18
C ILE A 36 -10.87 -10.56 5.94
N ILE A 37 -9.73 -11.13 5.59
CA ILE A 37 -9.51 -12.58 5.57
C ILE A 37 -9.05 -13.06 6.94
N GLU A 38 -8.17 -12.28 7.57
CA GLU A 38 -7.42 -12.71 8.74
C GLU A 38 -7.04 -11.50 9.61
N ARG A 39 -7.13 -11.64 10.93
CA ARG A 39 -6.72 -10.63 11.90
C ARG A 39 -6.04 -11.29 13.09
N HIS A 40 -4.86 -10.77 13.47
CA HIS A 40 -4.06 -11.29 14.57
C HIS A 40 -3.51 -10.15 15.43
N LEU A 41 -3.72 -10.21 16.74
CA LEU A 41 -2.94 -9.42 17.71
C LEU A 41 -1.56 -10.08 17.86
N ARG A 42 -0.50 -9.30 17.73
CA ARG A 42 0.88 -9.74 17.91
C ARG A 42 1.35 -9.49 19.35
N ASP A 43 2.41 -10.18 19.74
CA ASP A 43 3.00 -10.07 21.08
C ASP A 43 3.55 -8.66 21.38
N ASP A 44 3.92 -7.90 20.34
CA ASP A 44 4.36 -6.51 20.43
C ASP A 44 3.21 -5.50 20.53
N GLY A 45 1.96 -5.98 20.62
CA GLY A 45 0.76 -5.15 20.71
C GLY A 45 0.27 -4.60 19.36
N THR A 46 0.99 -4.83 18.26
CA THR A 46 0.52 -4.47 16.92
C THR A 46 -0.55 -5.45 16.42
N VAL A 47 -1.35 -5.03 15.46
CA VAL A 47 -2.38 -5.88 14.84
C VAL A 47 -2.02 -6.15 13.39
N SER A 48 -1.89 -7.42 13.01
CA SER A 48 -1.84 -7.83 11.61
C SER A 48 -3.25 -8.01 11.07
N VAL A 49 -3.52 -7.45 9.90
CA VAL A 49 -4.75 -7.72 9.16
C VAL A 49 -4.42 -8.07 7.72
N ARG A 50 -5.11 -9.04 7.16
CA ARG A 50 -5.00 -9.42 5.75
C ARG A 50 -6.33 -9.19 5.05
N TYR A 51 -6.27 -8.55 3.89
CA TYR A 51 -7.41 -8.26 3.03
C TYR A 51 -7.22 -8.88 1.65
N HIS A 52 -8.32 -9.10 0.97
CA HIS A 52 -8.34 -9.56 -0.42
C HIS A 52 -9.34 -8.75 -1.23
N LYS A 53 -8.84 -8.15 -2.31
CA LYS A 53 -9.65 -7.41 -3.27
C LYS A 53 -9.10 -7.65 -4.67
N ASP A 54 -10.01 -8.02 -5.57
CA ASP A 54 -9.73 -8.32 -6.97
C ASP A 54 -8.61 -9.36 -7.14
N ARG A 55 -7.44 -8.93 -7.60
CA ARG A 55 -6.28 -9.79 -7.86
C ARG A 55 -5.20 -9.70 -6.79
N TYR A 56 -5.43 -8.91 -5.73
CA TYR A 56 -4.42 -8.56 -4.74
C TYR A 56 -4.73 -9.10 -3.36
N LEU A 57 -3.66 -9.47 -2.67
CA LEU A 57 -3.61 -9.64 -1.23
C LEU A 57 -2.92 -8.42 -0.64
N TYR A 58 -3.56 -7.86 0.38
CA TYR A 58 -3.05 -6.75 1.17
C TYR A 58 -2.77 -7.25 2.57
N GLY A 59 -1.59 -6.98 3.12
CA GLY A 59 -1.31 -7.21 4.53
C GLY A 59 -0.96 -5.88 5.18
N VAL A 60 -1.64 -5.53 6.27
CA VAL A 60 -1.44 -4.28 7.01
C VAL A 60 -1.06 -4.60 8.45
N ILE A 61 -0.03 -3.92 8.95
CA ILE A 61 0.31 -3.89 10.36
C ILE A 61 -0.17 -2.56 10.92
N PHE A 62 -1.01 -2.63 11.94
CA PHE A 62 -1.48 -1.46 12.66
C PHE A 62 -0.76 -1.31 14.01
N ALA A 63 -0.30 -0.10 14.28
CA ALA A 63 0.09 0.35 15.62
C ALA A 63 -0.77 1.55 15.99
N GLU A 64 -1.32 1.57 17.21
CA GLU A 64 -2.17 2.67 17.69
C GLU A 64 -3.34 3.02 16.74
N GLY A 65 -3.88 2.01 16.05
CA GLY A 65 -4.99 2.16 15.11
C GLY A 65 -4.62 2.72 13.73
N ARG A 66 -3.33 2.93 13.44
CA ARG A 66 -2.82 3.44 12.15
C ARG A 66 -1.93 2.42 11.45
N SER A 67 -2.00 2.39 10.12
CA SER A 67 -1.14 1.57 9.27
C SER A 67 0.33 2.01 9.41
N VAL A 68 1.21 1.12 9.85
CA VAL A 68 2.67 1.35 9.95
C VAL A 68 3.49 0.46 9.01
N SER A 69 2.86 -0.56 8.43
CA SER A 69 3.43 -1.35 7.35
C SER A 69 2.35 -1.93 6.47
N GLU A 70 2.56 -1.86 5.16
CA GLU A 70 1.65 -2.43 4.16
C GLU A 70 2.40 -3.34 3.19
N THR A 71 1.76 -4.45 2.83
CA THR A 71 2.29 -5.43 1.88
C THR A 71 1.29 -5.66 0.76
N TYR A 72 1.80 -5.77 -0.46
CA TYR A 72 1.00 -5.95 -1.66
C TYR A 72 1.56 -7.10 -2.49
N SER A 73 0.69 -8.05 -2.86
CA SER A 73 1.07 -9.15 -3.73
C SER A 73 -0.11 -9.64 -4.54
N HIS A 74 0.14 -10.33 -5.66
CA HIS A 74 -0.93 -11.00 -6.39
C HIS A 74 -1.38 -12.27 -5.66
N VAL A 75 -2.68 -12.56 -5.68
CA VAL A 75 -3.27 -13.81 -5.15
C VAL A 75 -2.65 -15.04 -5.83
N LYS A 76 -2.39 -14.95 -7.15
CA LYS A 76 -1.77 -16.02 -7.94
C LYS A 76 -0.25 -16.17 -7.74
N GLY A 77 0.38 -15.23 -7.04
CA GLY A 77 1.82 -15.25 -6.76
C GLY A 77 2.70 -14.87 -7.96
N THR A 78 2.10 -14.33 -9.01
CA THR A 78 2.81 -13.71 -10.12
C THR A 78 3.42 -12.38 -9.68
N ASP A 79 4.49 -11.97 -10.35
CA ASP A 79 5.13 -10.67 -10.11
C ASP A 79 4.15 -9.49 -10.25
N LEU A 80 4.40 -8.44 -9.48
CA LEU A 80 3.81 -7.13 -9.72
C LEU A 80 4.52 -6.46 -10.88
N SER A 81 3.76 -5.85 -11.78
CA SER A 81 4.32 -5.02 -12.84
C SER A 81 4.90 -3.72 -12.29
N GLU A 82 5.80 -3.10 -13.06
CA GLU A 82 6.34 -1.77 -12.75
C GLU A 82 5.24 -0.73 -12.48
N LYS A 83 4.15 -0.78 -13.26
CA LYS A 83 3.02 0.14 -13.12
C LYS A 83 2.28 -0.05 -11.79
N GLU A 84 2.15 -1.28 -11.33
CA GLU A 84 1.49 -1.60 -10.06
C GLU A 84 2.35 -1.13 -8.89
N ILE A 85 3.64 -1.45 -8.91
CA ILE A 85 4.60 -1.00 -7.89
C ILE A 85 4.60 0.54 -7.83
N ALA A 86 4.70 1.23 -8.97
CA ALA A 86 4.61 2.69 -9.00
C ALA A 86 3.28 3.23 -8.46
N GLY A 87 2.17 2.52 -8.68
CA GLY A 87 0.86 2.85 -8.12
C GLY A 87 0.84 2.79 -6.60
N PHE A 88 1.38 1.72 -6.01
CA PHE A 88 1.42 1.54 -4.54
C PHE A 88 2.36 2.54 -3.90
N LEU A 89 3.53 2.77 -4.50
CA LEU A 89 4.44 3.81 -4.03
C LEU A 89 3.75 5.19 -4.09
N LYS A 90 3.05 5.51 -5.17
CA LYS A 90 2.33 6.79 -5.28
C LYS A 90 1.25 6.95 -4.20
N ALA A 91 0.51 5.90 -3.86
CA ALA A 91 -0.46 5.95 -2.76
C ALA A 91 0.24 6.24 -1.42
N ASN A 92 1.33 5.53 -1.13
CA ASN A 92 2.10 5.66 0.11
C ASN A 92 3.08 6.85 0.14
N ALA A 93 2.96 7.77 -0.81
CA ALA A 93 3.90 8.88 -0.96
C ALA A 93 3.78 9.92 0.16
N GLY A 94 2.61 10.10 0.78
CA GLY A 94 2.43 11.07 1.87
C GLY A 94 2.84 12.51 1.50
N GLY A 95 2.77 12.88 0.21
CA GLY A 95 3.24 14.16 -0.31
C GLY A 95 4.74 14.23 -0.67
N ALA A 96 5.51 13.19 -0.37
CA ALA A 96 6.92 13.04 -0.72
C ALA A 96 7.12 12.26 -2.04
N THR A 97 8.37 12.05 -2.44
CA THR A 97 8.72 11.27 -3.64
C THR A 97 9.50 10.02 -3.28
N TRP A 98 9.43 8.99 -4.12
CA TRP A 98 10.17 7.74 -3.93
C TRP A 98 11.39 7.69 -4.82
N THR A 99 12.54 7.35 -4.24
CA THR A 99 13.80 7.18 -4.97
C THR A 99 14.26 5.74 -4.86
N PRO A 100 14.58 5.05 -5.97
CA PRO A 100 15.14 3.71 -5.92
C PRO A 100 16.56 3.75 -5.34
N ASP A 101 16.87 2.84 -4.43
CA ASP A 101 18.23 2.61 -3.96
C ASP A 101 18.99 1.78 -5.01
N LYS A 102 19.93 2.42 -5.70
CA LYS A 102 20.74 1.78 -6.75
C LYS A 102 21.96 1.03 -6.21
N LYS A 103 22.23 1.11 -4.90
CA LYS A 103 23.42 0.50 -4.29
C LYS A 103 23.19 -0.98 -3.95
N THR A 104 21.94 -1.41 -3.86
CA THR A 104 21.57 -2.77 -3.48
C THR A 104 21.14 -3.57 -4.71
N LYS A 105 21.34 -4.90 -4.65
CA LYS A 105 20.81 -5.83 -5.67
C LYS A 105 19.30 -6.05 -5.48
N GLU A 106 18.79 -5.75 -4.30
CA GLU A 106 17.38 -5.81 -3.97
C GLU A 106 16.68 -4.56 -4.48
N ARG A 107 15.43 -4.71 -4.89
CA ARG A 107 14.66 -3.58 -5.39
C ARG A 107 14.07 -2.81 -4.21
N ARG A 108 14.85 -1.87 -3.69
CA ARG A 108 14.50 -1.00 -2.56
C ARG A 108 14.23 0.43 -3.01
N PHE A 109 13.36 1.11 -2.29
CA PHE A 109 13.01 2.50 -2.47
C PHE A 109 13.02 3.21 -1.13
N GLU A 110 13.43 4.45 -1.12
CA GLU A 110 13.39 5.32 0.04
C GLU A 110 12.54 6.54 -0.29
N ARG A 111 11.72 6.96 0.67
CA ARG A 111 10.90 8.16 0.54
C ARG A 111 11.75 9.39 0.87
N SER A 112 11.56 10.47 0.13
CA SER A 112 12.42 11.67 0.20
C SER A 112 12.38 12.41 1.54
N ASP A 113 11.41 12.10 2.40
CA ASP A 113 11.32 12.62 3.76
C ASP A 113 12.01 11.71 4.79
N HIS A 114 12.63 10.61 4.35
CA HIS A 114 13.31 9.59 5.16
C HIS A 114 12.43 8.88 6.20
N ASN A 115 11.11 9.08 6.13
CA ASN A 115 10.18 8.51 7.09
C ASN A 115 9.55 7.21 6.59
N ALA A 116 9.85 6.76 5.36
CA ALA A 116 9.35 5.48 4.88
C ALA A 116 10.31 4.85 3.88
N GLU A 117 10.28 3.53 3.83
CA GLU A 117 10.99 2.72 2.86
C GLU A 117 10.04 1.72 2.20
N ALA A 118 10.45 1.20 1.04
CA ALA A 118 9.78 0.10 0.40
C ALA A 118 10.78 -0.91 -0.18
N THR A 119 10.46 -2.20 -0.09
CA THR A 119 11.28 -3.28 -0.64
C THR A 119 10.39 -4.23 -1.43
N TYR A 120 10.79 -4.55 -2.66
CA TYR A 120 10.17 -5.58 -3.48
C TYR A 120 11.02 -6.85 -3.44
N GLY A 121 10.45 -7.93 -2.89
CA GLY A 121 11.15 -9.19 -2.68
C GLY A 121 10.19 -10.35 -2.46
N LYS A 122 10.72 -11.52 -2.09
CA LYS A 122 9.89 -12.69 -1.78
C LYS A 122 9.53 -12.71 -0.29
N MET A 123 8.25 -12.68 0.02
CA MET A 123 7.71 -12.95 1.36
C MET A 123 6.97 -14.29 1.33
N ALA A 124 7.42 -15.26 2.15
CA ALA A 124 6.90 -16.64 2.12
C ALA A 124 6.82 -17.25 0.70
N GLY A 125 7.85 -16.99 -0.12
CA GLY A 125 7.94 -17.47 -1.51
C GLY A 125 7.15 -16.65 -2.55
N ARG A 126 6.36 -15.65 -2.12
CA ARG A 126 5.53 -14.81 -2.99
C ARG A 126 6.18 -13.46 -3.27
N PRO A 127 6.29 -13.01 -4.54
CA PRO A 127 6.71 -11.65 -4.86
C PRO A 127 5.77 -10.62 -4.23
N THR A 128 6.33 -9.75 -3.40
CA THR A 128 5.59 -8.85 -2.52
C THR A 128 6.32 -7.52 -2.42
N LEU A 129 5.59 -6.42 -2.62
CA LEU A 129 6.06 -5.09 -2.23
C LEU A 129 5.71 -4.87 -0.77
N THR A 130 6.69 -4.53 0.05
CA THR A 130 6.50 -4.11 1.44
C THR A 130 6.82 -2.63 1.53
N VAL A 131 5.93 -1.84 2.12
CA VAL A 131 6.13 -0.42 2.46
C VAL A 131 6.05 -0.29 3.97
N ARG A 132 6.95 0.45 4.60
CA ARG A 132 7.04 0.55 6.06
C ARG A 132 7.39 1.96 6.50
N ASP A 133 6.74 2.41 7.57
CA ASP A 133 7.05 3.65 8.27
C ASP A 133 8.34 3.48 9.11
N LEU A 134 9.21 4.48 9.06
CA LEU A 134 10.47 4.53 9.78
C LEU A 134 10.42 5.40 11.03
N HIS A 135 9.33 6.16 11.27
CA HIS A 135 9.22 7.06 12.43
C HIS A 135 9.34 6.39 13.81
N GLY A 136 9.35 5.05 13.88
CA GLY A 136 9.64 4.28 15.11
C GLY A 136 11.07 3.73 15.22
N SER A 137 11.91 3.92 14.21
CA SER A 137 13.31 3.48 14.22
C SER A 137 14.14 4.63 14.81
N THR A 138 14.50 4.54 16.09
CA THR A 138 15.50 5.45 16.66
C THR A 138 16.73 5.44 15.75
N PRO A 139 17.22 6.59 15.25
CA PRO A 139 18.44 6.61 14.46
C PRO A 139 19.56 6.00 15.31
N GLU A 140 20.23 5.00 14.77
CA GLU A 140 21.43 4.41 15.36
C GLU A 140 22.43 5.55 15.52
N ILE A 141 22.71 5.93 16.77
CA ILE A 141 23.74 6.92 17.06
C ILE A 141 25.06 6.23 16.73
N GLU A 142 25.67 6.61 15.59
CA GLU A 142 27.06 6.26 15.30
C GLU A 142 27.94 6.80 16.45
N ASN A 143 28.61 5.88 17.16
CA ASN A 143 29.62 6.20 18.18
C ASN A 143 30.94 6.63 17.52
#